data_AF-A0A024WAT3-F1
#
_entry.id   AF-A0A024WAT3-F1
#
_cell.length_a   1.000
_cell.length_b   1.000
_cell.length_c   1.000
_cell.angle_alpha   90.00
_cell.angle_beta   90.00
_cell.angle_gamma   90.00
#
_symmetry.space_group_name_H-M   'P 1'
#
loop_
_entity.id
_entity.type
_entity.pdbx_description
1 polymer ?
#
loop_
_entity_poly.entity_id
_entity_poly.type
_entity_poly.pdbx_seq_one_letter_code
_entity_poly.pdbx_strand_id
1 'polypeptide(L)'
;MSCSLLNGLLGSFSEGYTYKEKKKNMFIITFIYSILYLCGIFITVLVLINKDYKSKEDFVQLSYANNYKMIKNMFNNRPFTLLVICYSFTLLCGAVCCMLLPYFCRYIIESNFLINWSPLFFTTSMIIGIPFWIYINKILSINEKKYKYILSSGLLCISLTTCSLVVHKNDDVLFLFFCIIGGVTTGSFFSISESMKGDVIDYNEFLYGIRNYTTYAGIFMCISNIIAGPYDHPYVHLYVSPFL
;
A
#
# COMPACT_ATOMS: atom_id res chain seq x y z
N MET A 1 3.91 -8.98 -9.58
CA MET A 1 2.84 -9.14 -10.60
C MET A 1 2.23 -7.79 -11.00
N SER A 2 2.04 -6.85 -10.06
CA SER A 2 1.43 -5.55 -10.32
C SER A 2 2.18 -4.72 -11.38
N CYS A 3 3.50 -4.63 -11.28
CA CYS A 3 4.33 -3.79 -12.17
C CYS A 3 4.39 -4.32 -13.61
N SER A 4 4.50 -5.64 -13.80
CA SER A 4 4.53 -6.28 -15.12
C SER A 4 3.16 -6.25 -15.80
N LEU A 5 2.07 -6.46 -15.04
CA LEU A 5 0.70 -6.36 -15.55
C LEU A 5 0.36 -4.91 -15.91
N LEU A 6 0.78 -3.94 -15.08
CA LEU A 6 0.62 -2.51 -15.38
C LEU A 6 1.42 -2.11 -16.62
N ASN A 7 2.68 -2.55 -16.78
CA ASN A 7 3.49 -2.24 -17.96
C ASN A 7 2.97 -2.92 -19.24
N GLY A 8 2.43 -4.14 -19.16
CA GLY A 8 1.77 -4.79 -20.30
C GLY A 8 0.51 -4.03 -20.72
N LEU A 9 -0.30 -3.60 -19.73
CA LEU A 9 -1.49 -2.80 -19.98
C LEU A 9 -1.13 -1.40 -20.51
N LEU A 10 -0.14 -0.73 -19.91
CA LEU A 10 0.34 0.60 -20.29
C LEU A 10 1.09 0.63 -21.63
N GLY A 11 1.88 -0.40 -21.92
CA GLY A 11 2.55 -0.59 -23.21
C GLY A 11 1.55 -0.72 -24.36
N SER A 12 0.41 -1.39 -24.11
CA SER A 12 -0.69 -1.44 -25.08
C SER A 12 -1.36 -0.08 -25.33
N PHE A 13 -1.22 0.91 -24.45
CA PHE A 13 -1.84 2.24 -24.60
C PHE A 13 -0.99 3.22 -25.41
N SER A 14 0.21 2.83 -25.84
CA SER A 14 1.20 3.76 -26.40
C SER A 14 0.92 4.17 -27.86
N GLU A 15 0.16 3.41 -28.63
CA GLU A 15 -0.07 3.71 -30.06
C GLU A 15 -1.58 3.71 -30.39
N GLY A 16 -2.13 4.89 -30.72
CA GLY A 16 -3.45 5.02 -31.37
C GLY A 16 -4.64 5.51 -30.53
N TYR A 17 -4.55 5.61 -29.20
CA TYR A 17 -5.72 5.96 -28.37
C TYR A 17 -6.00 7.47 -28.27
N THR A 18 -7.29 7.83 -28.38
CA THR A 18 -7.81 9.20 -28.22
C THR A 18 -7.73 9.64 -26.74
N TYR A 19 -7.60 10.94 -26.45
CA TYR A 19 -7.57 11.49 -25.08
C TYR A 19 -8.70 10.92 -24.18
N LYS A 20 -9.91 10.83 -24.73
CA LYS A 20 -11.10 10.32 -24.01
C LYS A 20 -10.96 8.85 -23.63
N GLU A 21 -10.32 8.04 -24.47
CA GLU A 21 -10.07 6.62 -24.23
C GLU A 21 -8.97 6.41 -23.20
N LYS A 22 -7.89 7.21 -23.26
CA LYS A 22 -6.82 7.20 -22.25
C LYS A 22 -7.36 7.55 -20.87
N LYS A 23 -8.20 8.60 -20.76
CA LYS A 23 -8.86 8.97 -19.50
C LYS A 23 -9.79 7.86 -19.00
N LYS A 24 -10.58 7.24 -19.88
CA LYS A 24 -11.47 6.11 -19.53
C LYS A 24 -10.67 4.91 -19.00
N ASN A 25 -9.55 4.57 -19.63
CA ASN A 25 -8.73 3.43 -19.22
C ASN A 25 -8.02 3.71 -17.88
N MET A 26 -7.46 4.91 -17.69
CA MET A 26 -6.91 5.32 -16.40
C MET A 26 -7.97 5.31 -15.30
N PHE A 27 -9.19 5.74 -15.60
CA PHE A 27 -10.32 5.66 -14.67
C PHE A 27 -10.62 4.21 -14.27
N ILE A 28 -10.76 3.29 -15.25
CA ILE A 28 -11.00 1.86 -15.00
C ILE A 28 -9.91 1.27 -14.10
N ILE A 29 -8.64 1.57 -14.38
CA ILE A 29 -7.51 1.12 -13.57
C ILE A 29 -7.65 1.63 -12.14
N THR A 30 -7.83 2.95 -11.95
CA THR A 30 -7.99 3.52 -10.60
C THR A 30 -9.20 2.95 -9.86
N PHE A 31 -10.29 2.64 -10.57
CA PHE A 31 -11.50 2.06 -10.00
C PHE A 31 -11.28 0.62 -9.55
N ILE A 32 -10.61 -0.22 -10.35
CA ILE A 32 -10.24 -1.59 -9.97
C ILE A 32 -9.35 -1.57 -8.73
N TYR A 33 -8.35 -0.68 -8.70
CA TYR A 33 -7.46 -0.56 -7.55
C TYR A 33 -8.15 0.00 -6.30
N SER A 34 -9.12 0.92 -6.47
CA SER A 34 -9.98 1.40 -5.39
C SER A 34 -10.83 0.26 -4.80
N ILE A 35 -11.40 -0.62 -5.63
CA ILE A 35 -12.13 -1.81 -5.16
C ILE A 35 -11.21 -2.73 -4.37
N LEU A 36 -10.00 -3.02 -4.88
CA LEU A 36 -9.02 -3.83 -4.15
C LEU A 36 -8.66 -3.21 -2.79
N TYR A 37 -8.57 -1.88 -2.72
CA TYR A 37 -8.34 -1.14 -1.48
C TYR A 37 -9.51 -1.28 -0.51
N LEU A 38 -10.74 -1.13 -1.00
CA LEU A 38 -11.97 -1.32 -0.21
C LEU A 38 -12.11 -2.76 0.27
N CYS A 39 -11.71 -3.76 -0.52
CA CYS A 39 -11.65 -5.15 -0.06
C CYS A 39 -10.65 -5.31 1.10
N GLY A 40 -9.46 -4.69 1.01
CA GLY A 40 -8.48 -4.68 2.10
C GLY A 40 -9.01 -4.02 3.38
N ILE A 41 -9.73 -2.90 3.24
CA ILE A 41 -10.38 -2.19 4.35
C ILE A 41 -11.52 -3.04 4.93
N PHE A 42 -12.35 -3.64 4.09
CA PHE A 42 -13.47 -4.48 4.50
C PHE A 42 -13.00 -5.70 5.31
N ILE A 43 -11.89 -6.33 4.91
CA ILE A 43 -11.26 -7.40 5.67
C ILE A 43 -10.84 -6.90 7.06
N THR A 44 -10.26 -5.70 7.17
CA THR A 44 -9.92 -5.14 8.51
C THR A 44 -11.15 -4.80 9.35
N VAL A 45 -12.26 -4.41 8.74
CA VAL A 45 -13.53 -4.13 9.44
C VAL A 45 -14.21 -5.41 9.91
N LEU A 46 -14.24 -6.47 9.09
CA LEU A 46 -14.72 -7.79 9.51
C LEU A 46 -13.97 -8.32 10.74
N VAL A 47 -12.68 -8.02 10.83
CA VAL A 47 -11.84 -8.34 11.98
C VAL A 47 -12.17 -7.50 13.21
N LEU A 48 -12.59 -6.24 13.03
CA LEU A 48 -13.05 -5.40 14.15
C LEU A 48 -14.32 -5.96 14.81
N ILE A 49 -15.21 -6.54 14.01
CA ILE A 49 -16.50 -7.07 14.48
C ILE A 49 -16.31 -8.40 15.24
N ASN A 50 -15.35 -9.23 14.81
CA ASN A 50 -15.03 -10.50 15.45
C ASN A 50 -14.13 -10.30 16.67
N LYS A 51 -14.69 -9.74 17.75
CA LYS A 51 -14.02 -9.43 19.03
C LYS A 51 -13.78 -10.65 19.93
N ASP A 52 -13.83 -11.87 19.39
CA ASP A 52 -13.57 -13.10 20.14
C ASP A 52 -12.07 -13.40 20.19
N TYR A 53 -11.38 -12.66 21.07
CA TYR A 53 -10.07 -13.06 21.55
C TYR A 53 -10.26 -14.26 22.48
N LYS A 54 -10.06 -15.49 21.95
CA LYS A 54 -10.00 -16.70 22.77
C LYS A 54 -9.06 -16.47 23.95
N SER A 55 -9.63 -16.44 25.15
CA SER A 55 -8.92 -16.22 26.39
C SER A 55 -8.13 -17.46 26.78
N LYS A 56 -6.84 -17.24 27.05
CA LYS A 56 -6.01 -17.84 28.12
C LYS A 56 -5.88 -19.37 28.31
N GLU A 57 -6.64 -20.25 27.67
CA GLU A 57 -6.75 -21.64 28.15
C GLU A 57 -5.90 -22.69 27.40
N ASP A 58 -5.31 -22.36 26.25
CA ASP A 58 -4.53 -23.32 25.43
C ASP A 58 -3.03 -22.96 25.32
N PHE A 59 -2.40 -22.46 26.39
CA PHE A 59 -0.95 -22.16 26.35
C PHE A 59 -0.13 -23.46 26.40
N VAL A 60 0.12 -24.04 25.22
CA VAL A 60 1.07 -25.13 25.08
C VAL A 60 2.47 -24.54 24.91
N GLN A 61 3.33 -24.71 25.91
CA GLN A 61 4.79 -24.58 25.80
C GLN A 61 5.30 -25.62 24.79
N LEU A 62 5.23 -25.31 23.51
CA LEU A 62 5.86 -26.11 22.46
C LEU A 62 7.24 -25.51 22.19
N SER A 63 8.26 -26.17 22.73
CA SER A 63 9.64 -26.00 22.27
C SER A 63 9.72 -26.55 20.84
N TYR A 64 9.75 -25.66 19.85
CA TYR A 64 9.77 -26.06 18.44
C TYR A 64 11.20 -26.32 17.97
N ALA A 65 11.59 -27.58 17.91
CA ALA A 65 12.82 -28.02 17.22
C ALA A 65 12.66 -28.06 15.68
N ASN A 66 11.46 -27.82 15.14
CA ASN A 66 11.17 -27.99 13.71
C ASN A 66 10.57 -26.73 13.05
N ASN A 67 11.29 -26.17 12.07
CA ASN A 67 10.96 -24.92 11.37
C ASN A 67 9.60 -24.93 10.66
N TYR A 68 9.16 -26.08 10.13
CA TYR A 68 7.88 -26.18 9.43
C TYR A 68 6.67 -25.94 10.35
N LYS A 69 6.71 -26.54 11.55
CA LYS A 69 5.63 -26.44 12.53
C LYS A 69 5.52 -25.00 13.08
N MET A 70 6.66 -24.30 13.18
CA MET A 70 6.71 -22.89 13.52
C MET A 70 6.01 -22.01 12.48
N ILE A 71 6.26 -22.21 11.18
CA ILE A 71 5.60 -21.45 10.11
C ILE A 71 4.09 -21.74 10.10
N LYS A 72 3.69 -23.02 10.24
CA LYS A 72 2.27 -23.37 10.30
C LYS A 72 1.54 -22.70 11.46
N ASN A 73 2.18 -22.64 12.64
CA ASN A 73 1.62 -21.96 13.80
C ASN A 73 1.54 -20.45 13.62
N MET A 74 2.52 -19.85 12.94
CA MET A 74 2.50 -18.43 12.60
C MET A 74 1.25 -18.09 11.77
N PHE A 75 0.90 -18.90 10.77
CA PHE A 75 -0.33 -18.70 9.99
C PHE A 75 -1.62 -19.07 10.75
N ASN A 76 -1.52 -19.85 11.82
CA ASN A 76 -2.65 -20.10 12.72
C ASN A 76 -2.91 -18.91 13.66
N ASN A 77 -1.92 -18.04 13.84
CA ASN A 77 -2.08 -16.79 14.56
C ASN A 77 -2.95 -15.83 13.73
N ARG A 78 -4.25 -15.80 14.03
CA ARG A 78 -5.25 -14.95 13.34
C ARG A 78 -4.78 -13.51 13.10
N PRO A 79 -4.30 -12.74 14.10
CA PRO A 79 -3.84 -11.36 13.87
C PRO A 79 -2.67 -11.27 12.88
N PHE A 80 -1.77 -12.26 12.84
CA PHE A 80 -0.70 -12.30 11.84
C PHE A 80 -1.25 -12.49 10.43
N THR A 81 -2.06 -13.52 10.21
CA THR A 81 -2.60 -13.84 8.89
C THR A 81 -3.45 -12.70 8.34
N LEU A 82 -4.23 -12.05 9.21
CA LEU A 82 -5.04 -10.89 8.85
C LEU A 82 -4.20 -9.67 8.48
N LEU A 83 -3.16 -9.38 9.27
CA LEU A 83 -2.24 -8.28 8.98
C LEU A 83 -1.53 -8.52 7.63
N VAL A 84 -1.07 -9.74 7.39
CA VAL A 84 -0.42 -10.13 6.13
C VAL A 84 -1.33 -9.94 4.93
N ILE A 85 -2.59 -10.40 5.01
CA ILE A 85 -3.55 -10.25 3.91
C ILE A 85 -3.83 -8.77 3.63
N CYS A 86 -4.14 -8.00 4.67
CA CYS A 86 -4.45 -6.58 4.51
C CYS A 86 -3.25 -5.79 3.96
N TYR A 87 -2.08 -5.97 4.57
CA TYR A 87 -0.84 -5.36 4.13
C TYR A 87 -0.52 -5.70 2.67
N SER A 88 -0.82 -6.93 2.23
CA SER A 88 -0.60 -7.34 0.85
C SER A 88 -1.43 -6.52 -0.15
N PHE A 89 -2.74 -6.38 0.10
CA PHE A 89 -3.61 -5.56 -0.77
C PHE A 89 -3.18 -4.11 -0.78
N THR A 90 -2.84 -3.56 0.38
CA THR A 90 -2.49 -2.16 0.52
C THR A 90 -1.12 -1.84 -0.11
N LEU A 91 -0.13 -2.73 0.06
CA LEU A 91 1.17 -2.61 -0.59
C LEU A 91 1.04 -2.69 -2.11
N LEU A 92 0.20 -3.59 -2.62
CA LEU A 92 -0.06 -3.73 -4.06
C LEU A 92 -0.61 -2.42 -4.65
N CYS A 93 -1.63 -1.85 -4.02
CA CYS A 93 -2.21 -0.59 -4.48
C CYS A 93 -1.25 0.58 -4.33
N GLY A 94 -0.53 0.68 -3.21
CA GLY A 94 0.46 1.74 -2.99
C GLY A 94 1.56 1.76 -4.07
N ALA A 95 2.10 0.59 -4.42
CA ALA A 95 3.09 0.45 -5.49
C ALA A 95 2.54 0.94 -6.85
N VAL A 96 1.30 0.59 -7.16
CA VAL A 96 0.65 0.98 -8.40
C VAL A 96 0.34 2.48 -8.45
N CYS A 97 -0.01 3.11 -7.32
CA CYS A 97 -0.24 4.55 -7.24
C CYS A 97 1.03 5.34 -7.60
N CYS A 98 2.18 4.96 -7.05
CA CYS A 98 3.46 5.57 -7.36
C CYS A 98 3.82 5.45 -8.85
N MET A 99 3.49 4.32 -9.48
CA MET A 99 3.72 4.12 -10.92
C MET A 99 2.75 4.93 -11.78
N LEU A 100 1.46 4.99 -11.43
CA LEU A 100 0.44 5.69 -12.21
C LEU A 100 0.64 7.22 -12.21
N LEU A 101 1.24 7.79 -11.17
CA LEU A 101 1.44 9.23 -11.02
C LEU A 101 2.06 9.92 -12.27
N PRO A 102 3.26 9.52 -12.74
CA PRO A 102 3.87 10.12 -13.93
C PRO A 102 3.08 9.83 -15.21
N TYR A 103 2.44 8.66 -15.32
CA TYR A 103 1.59 8.33 -16.47
C TYR A 103 0.35 9.21 -16.54
N PHE A 104 -0.26 9.51 -15.40
CA PHE A 104 -1.39 10.43 -15.28
C PHE A 104 -0.97 11.84 -15.73
N CYS A 105 0.19 12.31 -15.26
CA CYS A 105 0.75 13.60 -15.69
C CYS A 105 0.99 13.65 -17.20
N ARG A 106 1.55 12.57 -17.78
CA ARG A 106 1.90 12.51 -19.20
C ARG A 106 0.67 12.45 -20.12
N TYR A 107 -0.33 11.66 -19.78
CA TYR A 107 -1.44 11.36 -20.70
C TYR A 107 -2.73 12.14 -20.44
N ILE A 108 -2.94 12.68 -19.24
CA ILE A 108 -4.17 13.41 -18.89
C ILE A 108 -3.90 14.91 -18.76
N ILE A 109 -2.84 15.27 -18.04
CA ILE A 109 -2.51 16.66 -17.78
C ILE A 109 -1.66 17.26 -18.90
N GLU A 110 -0.80 16.43 -19.53
CA GLU A 110 0.14 16.84 -20.59
C GLU A 110 1.15 17.91 -20.13
N SER A 111 1.46 17.97 -18.83
CA SER A 111 2.42 18.91 -18.24
C SER A 111 3.78 18.24 -18.02
N ASN A 112 4.80 18.68 -18.75
CA ASN A 112 6.17 18.17 -18.63
C ASN A 112 6.79 18.42 -17.24
N PHE A 113 6.37 19.49 -16.55
CA PHE A 113 6.81 19.77 -15.20
C PHE A 113 6.32 18.69 -14.22
N LEU A 114 5.02 18.40 -14.23
CA LEU A 114 4.43 17.44 -13.29
C LEU A 114 4.90 16.00 -13.50
N ILE A 115 5.30 15.61 -14.72
CA ILE A 115 5.85 14.27 -14.98
C ILE A 115 7.08 13.99 -14.10
N ASN A 116 8.01 14.96 -14.01
CA ASN A 116 9.26 14.79 -13.27
C ASN A 116 9.11 15.12 -11.78
N TRP A 117 8.30 16.12 -11.45
CA TRP A 117 8.19 16.62 -10.07
C TRP A 117 7.10 15.94 -9.24
N SER A 118 6.07 15.35 -9.85
CA SER A 118 4.98 14.72 -9.08
C SER A 118 5.42 13.58 -8.15
N PRO A 119 6.35 12.67 -8.51
CA PRO A 119 6.81 11.63 -7.58
C PRO A 119 7.57 12.24 -6.39
N LEU A 120 8.26 13.37 -6.61
CA LEU A 120 8.99 14.07 -5.56
C LEU A 120 8.03 14.77 -4.60
N PHE A 121 6.98 15.42 -5.09
CA PHE A 121 5.93 15.99 -4.23
C PHE A 121 5.16 14.91 -3.45
N PHE A 122 4.91 13.75 -4.07
CA PHE A 122 4.27 12.63 -3.39
C PHE A 122 5.13 12.05 -2.25
N THR A 123 6.42 11.83 -2.50
CA THR A 123 7.33 11.25 -1.48
C THR A 123 7.66 12.24 -0.37
N THR A 124 7.84 13.52 -0.67
CA THR A 124 8.05 14.57 0.34
C THR A 124 6.81 14.74 1.23
N SER A 125 5.61 14.77 0.65
CA SER A 125 4.36 14.80 1.41
C SER A 125 4.12 13.53 2.21
N MET A 126 4.59 12.37 1.75
CA MET A 126 4.59 11.13 2.53
C MET A 126 5.45 11.23 3.79
N ILE A 127 6.66 11.79 3.69
CA ILE A 127 7.56 11.98 4.84
C ILE A 127 6.93 12.95 5.85
N ILE A 128 6.35 14.05 5.38
CA ILE A 128 5.66 15.04 6.22
C ILE A 128 4.37 14.45 6.82
N GLY A 129 3.73 13.53 6.11
CA GLY A 129 2.53 12.85 6.57
C GLY A 129 2.72 12.05 7.85
N ILE A 130 3.89 11.44 8.05
CA ILE A 130 4.17 10.61 9.23
C ILE A 130 4.01 11.42 10.54
N PRO A 131 4.75 12.53 10.79
CA PRO A 131 4.57 13.34 11.99
C PRO A 131 3.20 14.02 12.05
N PHE A 132 2.66 14.45 10.91
CA PHE A 132 1.33 15.06 10.83
C PHE A 132 0.24 14.14 11.39
N TRP A 133 0.24 12.87 10.99
CA TRP A 133 -0.72 11.90 11.48
C TRP A 133 -0.50 11.55 12.96
N ILE A 134 0.73 11.49 13.44
CA ILE A 134 1.01 11.29 14.88
C ILE A 134 0.36 12.42 15.70
N TYR A 135 0.47 13.67 15.24
CA TYR A 135 -0.15 14.82 15.91
C TYR A 135 -1.68 14.79 15.84
N ILE A 136 -2.25 14.54 14.66
CA ILE A 136 -3.71 14.39 14.48
C ILE A 136 -4.27 13.29 15.38
N ASN A 137 -3.57 12.15 15.48
CA ASN A 137 -4.01 11.03 16.31
C ASN A 137 -4.03 11.38 17.81
N LYS A 138 -3.12 12.25 18.26
CA LYS A 138 -3.10 12.76 19.64
C LYS A 138 -4.30 13.67 19.90
N ILE A 139 -4.69 14.51 18.92
CA ILE A 139 -5.84 15.40 19.03
C ILE A 139 -7.15 14.62 19.00
N LEU A 140 -7.31 13.71 18.02
CA LEU A 140 -8.54 12.95 17.83
C LEU A 140 -8.78 11.89 18.91
N SER A 141 -7.85 11.68 19.84
CA SER A 141 -7.94 10.67 20.92
C SER A 141 -8.29 9.25 20.42
N ILE A 142 -7.93 8.94 19.17
CA ILE A 142 -8.13 7.61 18.59
C ILE A 142 -7.04 6.71 19.19
N ASN A 143 -7.40 5.89 20.17
CA ASN A 143 -6.42 5.02 20.83
C ASN A 143 -6.07 3.78 20.00
N GLU A 144 -7.00 3.23 19.22
CA GLU A 144 -6.69 2.00 18.47
C GLU A 144 -5.99 2.28 17.14
N LYS A 145 -4.85 1.61 16.93
CA LYS A 145 -4.08 1.64 15.67
C LYS A 145 -4.91 1.22 14.46
N LYS A 146 -5.92 0.36 14.66
CA LYS A 146 -6.79 -0.19 13.61
C LYS A 146 -7.69 0.88 12.97
N TYR A 147 -8.31 1.75 13.76
CA TYR A 147 -9.14 2.83 13.21
C TYR A 147 -8.31 3.84 12.42
N LYS A 148 -7.08 4.13 12.87
CA LYS A 148 -6.14 5.00 12.15
C LYS A 148 -5.78 4.41 10.78
N TYR A 149 -5.59 3.09 10.74
CA TYR A 149 -5.34 2.37 9.49
C TYR A 149 -6.52 2.51 8.53
N ILE A 150 -7.75 2.26 8.99
CA ILE A 150 -8.96 2.36 8.16
C ILE A 150 -9.21 3.79 7.69
N LEU A 151 -9.00 4.79 8.55
CA LEU A 151 -9.23 6.18 8.21
C LEU A 151 -8.22 6.69 7.18
N SER A 152 -6.93 6.41 7.38
CA SER A 152 -5.87 6.80 6.42
C SER A 152 -6.04 6.10 5.08
N SER A 153 -6.36 4.80 5.09
CA SER A 153 -6.62 4.04 3.88
C SER A 153 -7.90 4.50 3.16
N GLY A 154 -8.98 4.78 3.89
CA GLY A 154 -10.21 5.33 3.32
C GLY A 154 -9.98 6.69 2.64
N LEU A 155 -9.24 7.59 3.30
CA LEU A 155 -8.89 8.90 2.72
C LEU A 155 -8.05 8.78 1.45
N LEU A 156 -7.09 7.85 1.41
CA LEU A 156 -6.29 7.59 0.23
C LEU A 156 -7.16 7.10 -0.95
N CYS A 157 -8.06 6.16 -0.69
CA CYS A 157 -9.01 5.64 -1.67
C CYS A 157 -9.91 6.73 -2.27
N ILE A 158 -10.45 7.59 -1.40
CA ILE A 158 -11.26 8.74 -1.80
C ILE A 158 -10.41 9.71 -2.63
N SER A 159 -9.18 10.03 -2.19
CA SER A 159 -8.28 10.94 -2.90
C SER A 159 -7.95 10.46 -4.31
N LEU A 160 -7.67 9.17 -4.49
CA LEU A 160 -7.35 8.61 -5.81
C LEU A 160 -8.57 8.60 -6.74
N THR A 161 -9.72 8.18 -6.22
CA THR A 161 -10.96 8.09 -7.00
C THR A 161 -11.46 9.47 -7.40
N THR A 162 -11.38 10.45 -6.49
CA THR A 162 -11.75 11.83 -6.79
C THR A 162 -10.75 12.48 -7.75
N CYS A 163 -9.46 12.21 -7.63
CA CYS A 163 -8.44 12.67 -8.56
C CYS A 163 -8.72 12.20 -10.00
N SER A 164 -9.11 10.94 -10.20
CA SER A 164 -9.37 10.42 -11.56
C SER A 164 -10.67 10.98 -12.18
N LEU A 165 -11.64 11.38 -11.37
CA LEU A 165 -12.89 12.00 -11.81
C LEU A 165 -12.73 13.48 -12.13
N VAL A 166 -12.17 14.25 -11.19
CA VAL A 166 -12.21 15.71 -11.19
C VAL A 166 -11.08 16.34 -12.00
N VAL A 167 -9.91 15.69 -12.12
CA VAL A 167 -8.79 16.30 -12.85
C VAL A 167 -9.03 16.25 -14.37
N HIS A 168 -8.98 17.41 -15.01
CA HIS A 168 -9.01 17.57 -16.46
C HIS A 168 -7.66 18.09 -16.98
N LYS A 169 -7.58 18.25 -18.30
CA LYS A 169 -6.37 18.74 -18.98
C LYS A 169 -6.02 20.16 -18.49
N ASN A 170 -4.74 20.42 -18.26
CA ASN A 170 -4.17 21.67 -17.71
C ASN A 170 -4.53 22.02 -16.25
N ASP A 171 -5.15 21.13 -15.47
CA ASP A 171 -5.46 21.37 -14.05
C ASP A 171 -4.30 20.98 -13.11
N ASP A 172 -3.15 21.64 -13.28
CA ASP A 172 -1.90 21.30 -12.58
C ASP A 172 -2.02 21.43 -11.05
N VAL A 173 -2.70 22.48 -10.58
CA VAL A 173 -2.86 22.78 -9.14
C VAL A 173 -3.73 21.74 -8.44
N LEU A 174 -4.82 21.34 -9.08
CA LEU A 174 -5.81 20.42 -8.51
C LEU A 174 -5.22 19.01 -8.42
N PHE A 175 -4.44 18.59 -9.41
CA PHE A 175 -3.68 17.34 -9.35
C PHE A 175 -2.64 17.36 -8.23
N LEU A 176 -1.88 18.45 -8.08
CA LEU A 176 -0.85 18.57 -7.05
C LEU A 176 -1.46 18.53 -5.64
N PHE A 177 -2.65 19.10 -5.45
CA PHE A 177 -3.40 19.01 -4.20
C PHE A 177 -3.75 17.55 -3.83
N PHE A 178 -4.33 16.79 -4.77
CA PHE A 178 -4.61 15.37 -4.55
C PHE A 178 -3.35 14.52 -4.38
N CYS A 179 -2.26 14.89 -5.05
CA CYS A 179 -0.96 14.26 -4.88
C CYS A 179 -0.44 14.42 -3.44
N ILE A 180 -0.55 15.62 -2.87
CA ILE A 180 -0.14 15.90 -1.48
C ILE A 180 -1.03 15.14 -0.48
N ILE A 181 -2.35 15.13 -0.66
CA ILE A 181 -3.26 14.36 0.19
C ILE A 181 -2.96 12.85 0.11
N GLY A 182 -2.74 12.35 -1.11
CA GLY A 182 -2.35 10.97 -1.36
C GLY A 182 -1.03 10.60 -0.67
N GLY A 183 -0.02 11.46 -0.74
CA GLY A 183 1.26 11.25 -0.06
C GLY A 183 1.11 11.25 1.46
N VAL A 184 0.45 12.27 2.02
CA VAL A 184 0.24 12.39 3.48
C VAL A 184 -0.49 11.17 4.05
N THR A 185 -1.52 10.68 3.35
CA THR A 185 -2.27 9.48 3.77
C THR A 185 -1.45 8.20 3.64
N THR A 186 -0.66 8.07 2.57
CA THR A 186 0.27 6.94 2.36
C THR A 186 1.30 6.85 3.50
N GLY A 187 1.85 7.97 3.95
CA GLY A 187 2.83 8.01 5.03
C GLY A 187 2.30 7.44 6.36
N SER A 188 1.06 7.77 6.70
CA SER A 188 0.39 7.20 7.88
C SER A 188 0.21 5.70 7.78
N PHE A 189 -0.25 5.22 6.62
CA PHE A 189 -0.47 3.80 6.38
C PHE A 189 0.82 2.99 6.60
N PHE A 190 1.95 3.45 6.05
CA PHE A 190 3.24 2.78 6.22
C PHE A 190 3.67 2.74 7.69
N SER A 191 3.59 3.87 8.39
CA SER A 191 3.97 3.95 9.81
C SER A 191 3.11 3.06 10.72
N ILE A 192 1.79 3.05 10.49
CA ILE A 192 0.87 2.22 11.28
C ILE A 192 1.11 0.74 11.03
N SER A 193 1.36 0.35 9.77
CA SER A 193 1.64 -1.04 9.38
C SER A 193 2.90 -1.57 10.07
N GLU A 194 3.98 -0.79 10.09
CA GLU A 194 5.21 -1.17 10.81
C GLU A 194 4.97 -1.29 12.32
N SER A 195 4.17 -0.40 12.91
CA SER A 195 3.81 -0.51 14.32
C SER A 195 2.97 -1.76 14.63
N MET A 196 2.09 -2.17 13.73
CA MET A 196 1.28 -3.40 13.88
C MET A 196 2.10 -4.68 13.71
N LYS A 197 3.14 -4.68 12.87
CA LYS A 197 4.04 -5.83 12.72
C LYS A 197 4.70 -6.19 14.06
N GLY A 198 5.12 -5.18 14.83
CA GLY A 198 5.65 -5.38 16.20
C GLY A 198 4.63 -6.02 17.14
N ASP A 199 3.39 -5.49 17.17
CA ASP A 199 2.33 -5.99 18.04
C ASP A 199 2.00 -7.48 17.80
N VAL A 200 2.05 -7.93 16.54
CA VAL A 200 1.80 -9.34 16.18
C VAL A 200 2.93 -10.26 16.66
N ILE A 201 4.18 -9.79 16.57
CA ILE A 201 5.35 -10.54 17.06
C ILE A 201 5.29 -10.66 18.58
N ASP A 202 4.99 -9.55 19.27
CA ASP A 202 4.86 -9.53 20.73
C ASP A 202 3.66 -10.40 21.20
N TYR A 203 2.55 -10.42 20.45
CA TYR A 203 1.42 -11.32 20.74
C TYR A 203 1.83 -12.80 20.61
N ASN A 204 2.66 -13.15 19.64
CA ASN A 204 3.17 -14.50 19.49
C ASN A 204 4.17 -14.88 20.61
N GLU A 205 5.01 -13.93 21.03
CA GLU A 205 5.88 -14.11 22.20
C GLU A 205 5.07 -14.33 23.47
N PHE A 206 3.98 -13.58 23.66
CA PHE A 206 3.05 -13.78 24.78
C PHE A 206 2.39 -15.17 24.77
N LEU A 207 2.05 -15.71 23.59
CA LEU A 207 1.43 -17.04 23.46
C LEU A 207 2.40 -18.21 23.66
N TYR A 208 3.64 -18.09 23.19
CA TYR A 208 4.57 -19.24 23.12
C TYR A 208 5.85 -19.06 23.94
N GLY A 209 6.07 -17.88 24.52
CA GLY A 209 7.28 -17.57 25.30
C GLY A 209 8.57 -17.50 24.50
N ILE A 210 8.51 -17.53 23.16
CA ILE A 210 9.67 -17.53 22.27
C ILE A 210 9.57 -16.37 21.28
N ARG A 211 10.61 -15.53 21.22
CA ARG A 211 10.70 -14.38 20.32
C ARG A 211 11.37 -14.77 19.00
N ASN A 212 10.57 -14.96 17.95
CA ASN A 212 11.04 -15.36 16.61
C ASN A 212 11.00 -14.20 15.60
N TYR A 213 11.69 -13.08 15.89
CA TYR A 213 11.63 -11.87 15.07
C TYR A 213 11.99 -12.11 13.58
N THR A 214 13.06 -12.87 13.33
CA THR A 214 13.63 -13.04 11.99
C THR A 214 12.71 -13.78 11.03
N THR A 215 11.94 -14.77 11.50
CA THR A 215 11.04 -15.55 10.63
C THR A 215 9.81 -14.76 10.24
N TYR A 216 9.25 -13.98 11.17
CA TYR A 216 8.17 -13.02 10.87
C TYR A 216 8.64 -11.96 9.87
N ALA A 217 9.79 -11.33 10.12
CA ALA A 217 10.36 -10.34 9.20
C ALA A 217 10.63 -10.94 7.81
N GLY A 218 11.19 -12.15 7.75
CA GLY A 218 11.43 -12.87 6.49
C GLY A 218 10.16 -13.13 5.68
N ILE A 219 9.07 -13.56 6.33
CA ILE A 219 7.79 -13.80 5.64
C ILE A 219 7.19 -12.49 5.12
N PHE A 220 7.21 -11.41 5.90
CA PHE A 220 6.75 -10.10 5.42
C PHE A 220 7.57 -9.62 4.21
N MET A 221 8.88 -9.81 4.22
CA MET A 221 9.76 -9.46 3.10
C MET A 221 9.48 -10.30 1.85
N CYS A 222 9.35 -11.62 1.99
CA CYS A 222 9.00 -12.51 0.89
C CYS A 222 7.68 -12.10 0.22
N ILE A 223 6.65 -11.82 1.02
CA ILE A 223 5.34 -11.40 0.51
C ILE A 223 5.44 -10.04 -0.19
N SER A 224 6.17 -9.09 0.41
CA SER A 224 6.39 -7.77 -0.19
C SER A 224 7.08 -7.86 -1.56
N ASN A 225 8.10 -8.73 -1.68
CA ASN A 225 8.82 -8.94 -2.92
C ASN A 225 7.97 -9.62 -4.00
N ILE A 226 7.13 -10.60 -3.62
CA ILE A 226 6.20 -11.26 -4.56
C ILE A 226 5.21 -10.23 -5.14
N ILE A 227 4.69 -9.33 -4.29
CA ILE A 227 3.74 -8.30 -4.69
C ILE A 227 4.40 -7.30 -5.64
N ALA A 228 5.55 -6.75 -5.24
CA ALA A 228 6.35 -5.87 -6.09
C ALA A 228 6.67 -6.52 -7.44
N GLY A 229 6.87 -7.84 -7.45
CA GLY A 229 7.17 -8.64 -8.63
C GLY A 229 8.63 -8.49 -9.09
N PRO A 230 9.14 -9.46 -9.87
CA PRO A 230 10.42 -9.31 -10.53
C PRO A 230 10.34 -8.17 -11.55
N TYR A 231 11.25 -7.20 -11.42
CA TYR A 231 11.49 -6.18 -12.43
C TYR A 231 12.27 -6.79 -13.60
N ASP A 232 11.59 -7.51 -14.49
CA ASP A 232 12.17 -7.79 -15.79
C ASP A 232 11.92 -6.56 -16.67
N HIS A 233 12.91 -5.68 -16.74
CA HIS A 233 12.99 -4.65 -17.77
C HIS A 233 13.62 -5.26 -19.03
N PRO A 234 12.87 -5.52 -20.12
CA PRO A 234 13.49 -5.74 -21.43
C PRO A 234 13.97 -4.44 -22.11
N TYR A 235 13.84 -3.26 -21.46
CA TYR A 235 14.11 -1.95 -22.10
C TYR A 235 15.14 -1.05 -21.40
N VAL A 236 15.89 -1.53 -20.41
CA VAL A 236 16.95 -0.71 -19.76
C VAL A 236 18.18 -0.49 -20.67
N HIS A 237 18.25 -1.13 -21.83
CA HIS A 237 19.34 -0.88 -22.79
C HIS A 237 19.22 0.41 -23.62
N LEU A 238 18.14 1.20 -23.53
CA LEU A 238 17.94 2.35 -24.43
C LEU A 238 17.98 3.75 -23.78
N TYR A 239 18.15 3.87 -22.45
CA TYR A 239 18.27 5.18 -21.78
C TYR A 239 19.42 5.25 -20.76
N VAL A 240 20.50 4.50 -20.99
CA VAL A 240 21.81 4.85 -20.44
C VAL A 240 22.60 5.51 -21.56
N SER A 241 22.27 6.77 -21.86
CA SER A 241 23.25 7.65 -22.48
C SER A 241 24.37 7.85 -21.45
N PRO A 242 25.63 7.51 -21.76
CA PRO A 242 26.74 7.72 -20.84
C PRO A 242 26.90 9.24 -20.66
N PHE A 243 26.68 9.72 -19.44
CA PHE A 243 27.31 10.96 -19.03
C PHE A 243 28.80 10.66 -18.83
N LEU A 244 29.54 10.83 -19.92
CA LEU A 244 30.96 11.18 -19.98
C LEU A 244 31.14 12.06 -21.21
#